data_AF-A0A4Q8U716-F1
#
_entry.id   AF-A0A4Q8U716-F1
#
_cell.length_a   1.000
_cell.length_b   1.000
_cell.length_c   1.000
_cell.angle_alpha   90.00
_cell.angle_beta   90.00
_cell.angle_gamma   90.00
#
_symmetry.space_group_name_H-M   'P 1'
#
loop_
_entity.id
_entity.type
_entity.pdbx_description
1 polymer ?
#
loop_
_entity_poly.entity_id
_entity_poly.type
_entity_poly.pdbx_seq_one_letter_code
_entity_poly.pdbx_strand_id
1 'polypeptide(L)'
;MKKEIILLLIIALVSACSATQSNNNQSATTSDNPPKEAPDGWVRMSFDITSSGTTENIKVIDSSPSGIFESEAIKALSKWKYKPKFIDGVAVKQTDLKVQLDFILEDSEN
;
A
#
# COMPACT_ATOMS: atom_id res chain seq x y z
N MET A 1 7.84 27.75 15.50
CA MET A 1 9.00 28.55 15.06
C MET A 1 9.82 27.63 14.16
N LYS A 2 10.04 27.82 12.85
CA LYS A 2 10.03 29.01 12.00
C LYS A 2 9.67 28.56 10.57
N LYS A 3 8.54 29.07 10.11
CA LYS A 3 8.09 29.18 8.72
C LYS A 3 8.94 30.30 8.08
N GLU A 4 9.02 30.31 6.75
CA GLU A 4 9.74 31.28 5.92
C GLU A 4 11.27 31.05 5.89
N ILE A 5 11.78 30.52 4.78
CA ILE A 5 12.99 31.04 4.14
C ILE A 5 12.95 30.65 2.64
N ILE A 6 12.50 31.62 1.86
CA ILE A 6 13.13 32.06 0.60
C ILE A 6 12.93 31.16 -0.62
N LEU A 7 11.75 31.37 -1.21
CA LEU A 7 11.53 31.59 -2.64
C LEU A 7 12.59 32.53 -3.28
N LEU A 8 12.88 32.32 -4.59
CA LEU A 8 13.69 33.13 -5.55
C LEU A 8 15.15 32.62 -5.71
N LEU A 9 15.73 32.35 -6.89
CA LEU A 9 15.55 32.64 -8.32
C LEU A 9 16.35 31.55 -9.08
N ILE A 10 16.03 31.13 -10.31
CA ILE A 10 16.60 31.72 -11.54
C ILE A 10 15.80 31.21 -12.76
N ILE A 11 15.44 32.18 -13.60
CA ILE A 11 14.82 32.11 -14.91
C ILE A 11 15.93 31.98 -15.98
N ALA A 12 15.75 31.17 -17.03
CA ALA A 12 15.78 31.60 -18.44
C ALA A 12 16.06 30.46 -19.45
N LEU A 13 15.06 30.22 -20.30
CA LEU A 13 15.07 30.04 -21.77
C LEU A 13 16.37 29.67 -22.49
N VAL A 14 16.35 28.53 -23.21
CA VAL A 14 16.50 28.36 -24.68
C VAL A 14 16.33 26.86 -24.98
N SER A 15 15.91 26.34 -26.13
CA SER A 15 15.38 26.82 -27.41
C SER A 15 14.73 25.60 -28.09
N ALA A 16 13.80 25.84 -29.00
CA ALA A 16 13.13 24.80 -29.77
C ALA A 16 14.09 23.99 -30.66
N CYS A 17 13.96 22.67 -30.63
CA CYS A 17 14.28 21.78 -31.74
C CYS A 17 13.03 20.95 -32.06
N SER A 18 12.44 21.18 -33.22
CA SER A 18 11.36 20.36 -33.78
C SER A 18 11.94 19.11 -34.43
N ALA A 19 11.34 17.93 -34.18
CA ALA A 19 11.32 16.81 -35.13
C ALA A 19 10.23 15.79 -34.76
N THR A 20 9.04 16.04 -35.31
CA THR A 20 8.12 15.12 -36.01
C THR A 20 8.16 13.60 -35.77
N GLN A 21 6.94 13.06 -35.63
CA GLN A 21 6.44 11.67 -35.75
C GLN A 21 6.44 10.81 -34.48
N SER A 22 5.33 10.90 -33.71
CA SER A 22 4.80 9.72 -33.02
C SER A 22 3.56 9.25 -33.79
N ASN A 23 3.69 8.06 -34.35
CA ASN A 23 2.78 7.40 -35.24
C ASN A 23 1.45 7.08 -34.52
N ASN A 24 0.34 7.51 -35.13
CA ASN A 24 -1.01 7.11 -34.74
C ASN A 24 -1.17 5.62 -35.00
N ASN A 25 -1.43 4.81 -33.97
CA ASN A 25 -2.17 3.54 -34.05
C ASN A 25 -2.41 3.00 -32.62
N GLN A 26 -3.41 3.53 -31.92
CA GLN A 26 -4.08 2.75 -30.87
C GLN A 26 -5.55 2.60 -31.28
N SER A 27 -5.72 1.93 -32.41
CA SER A 27 -6.98 1.26 -32.73
C SER A 27 -7.23 0.24 -31.62
N ALA A 28 -8.46 0.23 -31.11
CA ALA A 28 -8.93 -0.68 -30.08
C ALA A 28 -8.44 -2.11 -30.32
N THR A 29 -7.63 -2.62 -29.40
CA THR A 29 -7.53 -4.06 -29.15
C THR A 29 -8.20 -4.31 -27.82
N THR A 30 -9.47 -4.69 -27.90
CA THR A 30 -10.05 -5.63 -26.94
C THR A 30 -9.14 -6.86 -26.97
N SER A 31 -8.15 -6.88 -26.09
CA SER A 31 -7.29 -8.04 -25.86
C SER A 31 -8.11 -9.02 -25.02
N ASP A 32 -8.80 -9.94 -25.69
CA ASP A 32 -9.45 -11.11 -25.08
C ASP A 32 -8.39 -12.09 -24.52
N ASN A 33 -7.58 -11.61 -23.58
CA ASN A 33 -6.88 -12.42 -22.60
C ASN A 33 -7.37 -11.95 -21.22
N PRO A 34 -7.98 -12.80 -20.39
CA PRO A 34 -8.17 -12.44 -18.99
C PRO A 34 -6.78 -12.12 -18.41
N PRO A 35 -6.60 -11.01 -17.67
CA PRO A 35 -5.35 -10.78 -16.94
C PRO A 35 -5.08 -12.02 -16.09
N LYS A 36 -4.05 -12.78 -16.47
CA LYS A 36 -3.71 -14.06 -15.85
C LYS A 36 -2.92 -13.86 -14.56
N GLU A 37 -2.67 -12.60 -14.21
CA GLU A 37 -1.85 -12.14 -13.11
C GLU A 37 -2.72 -11.26 -12.20
N ALA A 38 -2.69 -11.57 -10.91
CA ALA A 38 -3.39 -10.76 -9.92
C ALA A 38 -2.70 -9.39 -9.86
N PRO A 39 -3.43 -8.28 -10.05
CA PRO A 39 -2.81 -6.96 -10.02
C PRO A 39 -2.20 -6.67 -8.65
N ASP A 40 -1.16 -5.84 -8.61
CA ASP A 40 -0.63 -5.30 -7.36
C ASP A 40 -1.74 -4.62 -6.55
N GLY A 41 -1.60 -4.67 -5.23
CA GLY A 41 -2.59 -4.11 -4.34
C GLY A 41 -2.11 -3.96 -2.91
N TRP A 42 -2.99 -3.43 -2.08
CA TRP A 42 -2.74 -3.27 -0.66
C TRP A 42 -4.04 -3.36 0.14
N VAL A 43 -3.91 -3.75 1.41
CA VAL A 43 -5.02 -3.80 2.36
C VAL A 43 -4.60 -3.12 3.65
N ARG A 44 -5.34 -2.09 4.05
CA ARG A 44 -5.20 -1.44 5.35
C ARG A 44 -6.19 -2.04 6.33
N MET A 45 -5.70 -2.44 7.49
CA MET A 45 -6.49 -3.07 8.55
C MET A 45 -6.27 -2.38 9.88
N SER A 46 -7.32 -2.37 10.70
CA SER A 46 -7.27 -2.09 12.13
C SER A 46 -7.41 -3.39 12.93
N PHE A 47 -6.74 -3.50 14.07
CA PHE A 47 -6.77 -4.68 14.93
C PHE A 47 -6.36 -4.35 16.36
N ASP A 48 -6.60 -5.30 17.26
CA ASP A 48 -6.14 -5.25 18.65
C ASP A 48 -5.06 -6.31 18.89
N ILE A 49 -4.18 -6.07 19.86
CA ILE A 49 -3.24 -7.05 20.41
C ILE A 49 -3.65 -7.38 21.84
N THR A 50 -3.87 -8.66 22.11
CA THR A 50 -4.22 -9.16 23.45
C THR A 50 -3.03 -9.11 24.41
N SER A 51 -3.30 -9.31 25.72
CA SER A 51 -2.24 -9.44 26.72
C SER A 51 -1.33 -10.67 26.52
N SER A 52 -1.75 -11.65 25.71
CA SER A 52 -0.91 -12.79 25.29
C SER A 52 -0.15 -12.54 23.99
N GLY A 53 -0.33 -11.37 23.36
CA GLY A 53 0.36 -10.99 22.13
C GLY A 53 -0.30 -11.52 20.86
N THR A 54 -1.53 -12.01 20.92
CA THR A 54 -2.28 -12.44 19.73
C THR A 54 -3.05 -11.28 19.12
N THR A 55 -3.30 -11.33 17.82
CA THR A 55 -4.15 -10.36 17.14
C THR A 55 -5.64 -10.76 17.24
N GLU A 56 -6.52 -9.78 17.42
CA GLU A 56 -7.98 -9.95 17.41
C GLU A 56 -8.69 -8.70 16.87
N ASN A 57 -10.02 -8.77 16.71
CA ASN A 57 -10.85 -7.65 16.23
C ASN A 57 -10.37 -7.02 14.92
N ILE A 58 -9.85 -7.84 14.01
CA ILE A 58 -9.31 -7.38 12.73
C ILE A 58 -10.46 -6.85 11.85
N LYS A 59 -10.30 -5.63 11.33
CA LYS A 59 -11.24 -4.97 10.43
C LYS A 59 -10.49 -4.30 9.29
N VAL A 60 -10.92 -4.52 8.06
CA VAL A 60 -10.42 -3.77 6.91
C VAL A 60 -10.95 -2.35 6.99
N ILE A 61 -10.04 -1.38 6.93
CA ILE A 61 -10.39 0.04 6.91
C ILE A 61 -10.36 0.61 5.49
N ASP A 62 -9.50 0.05 4.62
CA ASP A 62 -9.41 0.43 3.22
C ASP A 62 -8.63 -0.63 2.43
N SER A 63 -8.85 -0.71 1.13
CA SER A 63 -8.17 -1.67 0.24
C SER A 63 -8.22 -1.22 -1.21
N SER A 64 -7.17 -1.57 -1.95
CA SER A 64 -7.14 -1.40 -3.41
C SER A 64 -6.34 -2.53 -4.04
N PRO A 65 -6.89 -3.28 -5.00
CA PRO A 65 -8.29 -3.35 -5.39
C PRO A 65 -9.18 -3.96 -4.29
N SER A 66 -10.41 -3.46 -4.17
CA SER A 66 -11.38 -3.99 -3.21
C SER A 66 -11.96 -5.34 -3.65
N GLY A 67 -12.19 -6.24 -2.70
CA GLY A 67 -12.78 -7.56 -2.89
C GLY A 67 -11.81 -8.68 -3.27
N ILE A 68 -10.51 -8.38 -3.45
CA ILE A 68 -9.51 -9.35 -3.92
C ILE A 68 -8.64 -9.83 -2.76
N PHE A 69 -8.06 -8.91 -2.00
CA PHE A 69 -7.00 -9.23 -1.03
C PHE A 69 -7.47 -9.27 0.43
N GLU A 70 -8.67 -8.77 0.75
CA GLU A 70 -9.11 -8.60 2.14
C GLU A 70 -9.16 -9.90 2.93
N SER A 71 -9.72 -10.96 2.34
CA SER A 71 -9.86 -12.25 3.02
C SER A 71 -8.49 -12.84 3.39
N GLU A 72 -7.53 -12.80 2.46
CA GLU A 72 -6.19 -13.33 2.71
C GLU A 72 -5.39 -12.43 3.66
N ALA A 73 -5.54 -11.11 3.56
CA ALA A 73 -4.93 -10.18 4.49
C ALA A 73 -5.40 -10.41 5.94
N ILE A 74 -6.71 -10.63 6.15
CA ILE A 74 -7.26 -10.95 7.47
C ILE A 74 -6.70 -12.27 8.01
N LYS A 75 -6.66 -13.33 7.17
CA LYS A 75 -6.13 -14.65 7.55
C LYS A 75 -4.63 -14.60 7.87
N ALA A 76 -3.86 -13.78 7.16
CA ALA A 76 -2.44 -13.59 7.43
C ALA A 76 -2.27 -12.89 8.78
N LEU A 77 -2.95 -11.75 8.97
CA LEU A 77 -2.85 -10.94 10.19
C LEU A 77 -3.35 -11.70 11.43
N SER A 78 -4.35 -12.58 11.31
CA SER A 78 -4.85 -13.40 12.44
C SER A 78 -3.83 -14.40 12.98
N LYS A 79 -2.80 -14.73 12.20
CA LYS A 79 -1.75 -15.66 12.60
C LYS A 79 -0.55 -14.96 13.25
N TRP A 80 -0.49 -13.63 13.17
CA TRP A 80 0.64 -12.88 13.71
C TRP A 80 0.68 -12.94 15.23
N LYS A 81 1.91 -12.93 15.76
CA LYS A 81 2.20 -12.91 17.18
C LYS A 81 3.10 -11.72 17.49
N TYR A 82 2.70 -10.95 18.47
CA TYR A 82 3.40 -9.78 18.96
C TYR A 82 3.93 -10.03 20.37
N LYS A 83 4.95 -9.28 20.76
CA LYS A 83 5.34 -9.23 22.18
C LYS A 83 4.27 -8.46 22.95
N PRO A 84 3.74 -9.01 24.06
CA PRO A 84 2.82 -8.28 24.91
C PRO A 84 3.45 -6.97 25.40
N LYS A 85 2.62 -5.93 25.48
CA LYS A 85 3.01 -4.69 26.13
C LYS A 85 2.79 -4.83 27.63
N PHE A 86 3.78 -4.45 28.42
CA PHE A 86 3.67 -4.40 29.88
C PHE A 86 3.59 -2.96 30.36
N ILE A 87 2.69 -2.69 31.30
CA ILE A 87 2.62 -1.44 32.06
C ILE A 87 2.61 -1.86 33.54
N ASP A 88 3.59 -1.37 34.32
CA ASP A 88 3.75 -1.71 35.74
C ASP A 88 3.82 -3.23 36.02
N GLY A 89 4.47 -3.98 35.12
CA GLY A 89 4.62 -5.43 35.23
C GLY A 89 3.38 -6.24 34.83
N VAL A 90 2.29 -5.59 34.44
CA VAL A 90 1.05 -6.25 33.99
C VAL A 90 0.94 -6.17 32.48
N ALA A 91 0.64 -7.30 31.82
CA ALA A 91 0.40 -7.35 30.39
C ALA A 91 -0.92 -6.64 30.05
N VAL A 92 -0.87 -5.65 29.16
CA VAL A 92 -2.01 -4.83 28.77
C VAL A 92 -2.41 -5.07 27.32
N LYS A 93 -3.73 -5.06 27.07
CA LYS A 93 -4.29 -5.09 25.72
C LYS A 93 -3.98 -3.76 25.00
N GLN A 94 -3.62 -3.83 23.72
CA GLN A 94 -3.48 -2.67 22.84
C GLN A 94 -4.61 -2.70 21.82
N THR A 95 -5.24 -1.55 21.56
CA THR A 95 -6.41 -1.45 20.70
C THR A 95 -6.21 -0.46 19.55
N ASP A 96 -6.99 -0.63 18.48
CA ASP A 96 -7.01 0.28 17.31
C ASP A 96 -5.64 0.48 16.65
N LEU A 97 -4.83 -0.58 16.62
CA LEU A 97 -3.59 -0.58 15.87
C LEU A 97 -3.89 -0.72 14.38
N LYS A 98 -3.05 -0.10 13.55
CA LYS A 98 -3.23 -0.08 12.10
C LYS A 98 -2.01 -0.65 11.39
N VAL A 99 -2.26 -1.43 10.35
CA VAL A 99 -1.22 -1.97 9.47
C VAL A 99 -1.69 -1.93 8.03
N GLN A 100 -0.75 -1.77 7.11
CA GLN A 100 -0.97 -1.96 5.68
C GLN A 100 -0.17 -3.19 5.25
N LEU A 101 -0.82 -4.09 4.52
CA LEU A 101 -0.17 -5.20 3.85
C LEU A 101 -0.18 -4.93 2.35
N ASP A 102 1.01 -4.88 1.75
CA ASP A 102 1.20 -4.70 0.32
C ASP A 102 1.35 -6.06 -0.38
N PHE A 103 0.68 -6.20 -1.51
CA PHE A 103 0.71 -7.35 -2.41
C PHE A 103 1.37 -6.87 -3.69
N ILE A 104 2.62 -7.25 -3.89
CA ILE A 104 3.43 -6.85 -5.03
C ILE A 104 3.81 -8.12 -5.77
N LEU A 105 3.55 -8.14 -7.08
CA LEU A 105 4.12 -9.14 -7.96
C LEU A 105 5.59 -8.81 -8.17
N GLU A 106 6.46 -9.70 -7.70
CA GLU A 106 7.88 -9.61 -7.99
C GLU A 106 8.09 -10.26 -9.36
N ASP A 107 8.36 -9.44 -10.38
CA ASP A 107 8.76 -9.93 -11.69
C ASP A 107 10.08 -10.69 -11.50
N SER A 108 10.03 -12.01 -11.65
CA SER A 108 11.23 -12.85 -11.64
C SER A 108 12.03 -12.57 -12.91
N GLU A 109 12.81 -11.49 -12.91
CA GLU A 109 13.86 -11.22 -13.88
C GLU A 109 14.89 -12.36 -13.78
N ASN A 110 15.09 -13.10 -14.87
CA ASN A 110 15.98 -14.25 -14.96
C ASN A 110 17.27 -13.91 -15.72
#